data_AF-A0A241VTV8-F1
#
_entry.id   AF-A0A241VTV8-F1
#
_cell.length_a   1.000
_cell.length_b   1.000
_cell.length_c   1.000
_cell.angle_alpha   90.00
_cell.angle_beta   90.00
_cell.angle_gamma   90.00
#
_symmetry.space_group_name_H-M   'P 1'
#
loop_
_entity.id
_entity.type
_entity.pdbx_description
1 polymer ?
#
loop_
_entity_poly.entity_id
_entity_poly.type
_entity_poly.pdbx_seq_one_letter_code
_entity_poly.pdbx_strand_id
1 'polypeptide(L)'
;MNNIITSSLAYEALMAGKHVMCRPVGDMLNFNDLDQFPATIFAKEGYEFCIKIETIEVAGITFTKPLKLDEVQVGDDIYIVQASGEIHHYKYVECHEILNQSIARGFAQRDLENAKLQAEAFCKLFDREYRTSNVIDIPEQSKKRTRKSKIDESNKVQTQTANDVEEKPFKQSAVEEIETDPVKLVEKFTMQINACNTNDAVLALRPVFMANGHLEREHTQHLCKLTEDKLLELDPKQYTPKPNHTADNLSVEELKSLQIEAEKLAADKKLACDSAEADYQNLLNDLLTRATNAPSPREATALTGYTRNWTEAQRKPLLDAIHKRLRELAPTEAEIKTPPSLMVQIQNAPDLTALNALEIDVSARSPEIQPKLMDYVKKRRFELENQVSEAAQ
;
A
#
# COMPACT_ATOMS: atom_id res chain seq x y z
N MET A 1 -1.62 -22.44 -4.28
CA MET A 1 -0.61 -23.22 -5.01
C MET A 1 0.75 -22.63 -4.68
N ASN A 2 1.64 -23.40 -4.07
CA ASN A 2 3.00 -22.91 -3.80
C ASN A 2 3.83 -23.13 -5.06
N ASN A 3 4.33 -22.04 -5.67
CA ASN A 3 5.26 -22.14 -6.79
C ASN A 3 6.53 -22.85 -6.31
N ILE A 4 6.79 -24.03 -6.87
CA ILE A 4 7.99 -24.81 -6.60
C ILE A 4 9.18 -24.08 -7.24
N ILE A 5 10.26 -23.91 -6.49
CA ILE A 5 11.49 -23.25 -6.92
C ILE A 5 12.67 -24.22 -6.87
N THR A 6 13.71 -23.93 -7.65
CA THR A 6 14.95 -24.71 -7.67
C THR A 6 15.74 -24.50 -6.37
N SER A 7 16.67 -25.41 -6.06
CA SER A 7 17.55 -25.27 -4.89
C SER A 7 18.40 -23.99 -4.93
N SER A 8 18.82 -23.55 -6.13
CA SER A 8 19.55 -22.30 -6.33
C SER A 8 18.69 -21.08 -5.98
N LEU A 9 17.46 -21.01 -6.51
CA LEU A 9 16.52 -19.93 -6.21
C LEU A 9 16.07 -19.94 -4.75
N ALA A 10 15.94 -21.13 -4.15
CA ALA A 10 15.64 -21.29 -2.74
C ALA A 10 16.77 -20.72 -1.87
N TYR A 11 18.03 -21.00 -2.22
CA TYR A 11 19.17 -20.42 -1.50
C TYR A 11 19.23 -18.90 -1.67
N GLU A 12 19.01 -18.38 -2.88
CA GLU A 12 18.96 -16.94 -3.13
C GLU A 12 17.82 -16.25 -2.35
N ALA A 13 16.63 -16.85 -2.33
CA ALA A 13 15.50 -16.36 -1.55
C ALA A 13 15.82 -16.33 -0.04
N LEU A 14 16.49 -17.36 0.47
CA LEU A 14 16.94 -17.42 1.86
C LEU A 14 17.96 -16.31 2.17
N MET A 15 18.92 -16.07 1.27
CA MET A 15 19.90 -14.98 1.40
C MET A 15 19.25 -13.59 1.31
N ALA A 16 18.14 -13.46 0.56
CA ALA A 16 17.32 -12.26 0.51
C ALA A 16 16.38 -12.11 1.73
N GLY A 17 16.48 -12.99 2.73
CA GLY A 17 15.67 -12.95 3.95
C GLY A 17 14.24 -13.47 3.78
N LYS A 18 13.92 -14.12 2.66
CA LYS A 18 12.60 -14.74 2.44
C LYS A 18 12.51 -16.08 3.16
N HIS A 19 11.31 -16.40 3.63
CA HIS A 19 11.07 -17.64 4.36
C HIS A 19 10.88 -18.82 3.39
N VAL A 20 11.87 -19.71 3.32
CA VAL A 20 11.85 -20.88 2.43
C VAL A 20 11.38 -22.12 3.20
N MET A 21 10.57 -22.96 2.55
CA MET A 21 10.13 -24.25 3.06
C MET A 21 10.54 -25.37 2.09
N CYS A 22 10.64 -26.59 2.61
CA CYS A 22 11.12 -27.76 1.88
C CYS A 22 10.20 -28.96 2.09
N ARG A 23 10.16 -29.86 1.11
CA ARG A 23 9.63 -31.21 1.25
C ARG A 23 10.38 -32.20 0.35
N PRO A 24 10.36 -33.51 0.65
CA PRO A 24 10.82 -34.53 -0.29
C PRO A 24 9.95 -34.57 -1.57
N VAL A 25 10.55 -34.81 -2.72
CA VAL A 25 9.85 -34.94 -4.01
C VAL A 25 8.84 -36.09 -3.94
N GLY A 26 7.60 -35.82 -4.40
CA GLY A 26 6.53 -36.82 -4.43
C GLY A 26 5.88 -37.11 -3.08
N ASP A 27 6.32 -36.43 -2.01
CA ASP A 27 5.61 -36.46 -0.74
C ASP A 27 4.28 -35.70 -0.86
N MET A 28 3.19 -36.34 -0.44
CA MET A 28 1.85 -35.72 -0.42
C MET A 28 1.68 -34.76 0.76
N LEU A 29 2.65 -34.74 1.68
CA LEU A 29 2.65 -33.83 2.82
C LEU A 29 2.93 -32.38 2.42
N ASN A 30 2.55 -31.48 3.33
CA ASN A 30 2.79 -30.05 3.22
C ASN A 30 4.29 -29.74 3.31
N PHE A 31 4.67 -28.60 2.73
CA PHE A 31 6.00 -28.04 2.91
C PHE A 31 6.26 -27.72 4.38
N ASN A 32 7.43 -28.09 4.88
CA ASN A 32 7.86 -27.85 6.25
C ASN A 32 9.02 -26.84 6.30
N ASP A 33 9.21 -26.25 7.47
CA ASP A 33 10.30 -25.31 7.71
C ASP A 33 11.66 -26.01 7.55
N LEU A 34 12.69 -25.25 7.12
CA LEU A 34 14.00 -25.81 6.76
C LEU A 34 14.77 -26.38 7.96
N ASP A 35 14.43 -25.99 9.19
CA ASP A 35 15.02 -26.50 10.42
C ASP A 35 14.74 -27.99 10.67
N GLN A 36 13.72 -28.53 10.02
CA GLN A 36 13.38 -29.95 10.06
C GLN A 36 14.24 -30.81 9.12
N PHE A 37 15.12 -30.19 8.32
CA PHE A 37 15.91 -30.88 7.31
C PHE A 37 17.42 -30.62 7.46
N PRO A 38 18.28 -31.56 7.05
CA PRO A 38 19.72 -31.34 7.04
C PRO A 38 20.11 -30.35 5.94
N ALA A 39 21.09 -29.47 6.19
CA ALA A 39 21.57 -28.47 5.22
C ALA A 39 21.99 -29.05 3.84
N THR A 40 22.26 -30.36 3.77
CA THR A 40 22.57 -31.06 2.51
C THR A 40 21.44 -31.08 1.48
N ILE A 41 20.20 -30.73 1.86
CA ILE A 41 19.04 -30.72 0.94
C ILE A 41 19.26 -29.80 -0.27
N PHE A 42 20.02 -28.71 -0.14
CA PHE A 42 20.29 -27.80 -1.25
C PHE A 42 21.21 -28.41 -2.33
N ALA A 43 21.96 -29.45 -1.98
CA ALA A 43 22.91 -30.12 -2.87
C ALA A 43 22.42 -31.50 -3.34
N LYS A 44 21.29 -32.00 -2.81
CA LYS A 44 20.75 -33.33 -3.14
C LYS A 44 19.57 -33.21 -4.07
N GLU A 45 19.51 -34.13 -5.03
CA GLU A 45 18.30 -34.38 -5.81
C GLU A 45 17.25 -35.06 -4.91
N GLY A 46 15.97 -34.78 -5.15
CA GLY A 46 14.86 -35.38 -4.38
C GLY A 46 14.20 -34.47 -3.34
N TYR A 47 14.48 -33.16 -3.35
CA TYR A 47 13.78 -32.16 -2.54
C TYR A 47 13.18 -31.05 -3.40
N GLU A 48 11.99 -30.59 -3.02
CA GLU A 48 11.31 -29.45 -3.61
C GLU A 48 11.26 -28.30 -2.60
N PHE A 49 11.44 -27.08 -3.09
CA PHE A 49 11.43 -25.88 -2.28
C PHE A 49 10.29 -24.97 -2.70
N CYS A 50 9.78 -24.16 -1.77
CA CYS A 50 8.91 -23.04 -2.11
C CYS A 50 9.13 -21.89 -1.13
N ILE A 51 8.73 -20.68 -1.53
CA ILE A 51 8.69 -19.53 -0.64
C ILE A 51 7.37 -19.56 0.13
N LYS A 52 7.43 -19.47 1.46
CA LYS A 52 6.26 -19.35 2.33
C LYS A 52 5.60 -18.01 2.06
N ILE A 53 4.37 -18.05 1.58
CA ILE A 53 3.55 -16.85 1.43
C ILE A 53 3.05 -16.51 2.84
N GLU A 54 3.46 -15.34 3.34
CA GLU A 54 3.02 -14.86 4.64
C GLU A 54 1.51 -14.58 4.61
N THR A 55 0.81 -14.91 5.70
CA THR A 55 -0.61 -14.58 5.90
C THR A 55 -0.75 -13.41 6.87
N ILE A 56 -1.94 -12.79 6.86
CA ILE A 56 -2.35 -11.73 7.76
C ILE A 56 -3.80 -11.99 8.19
N GLU A 57 -4.13 -11.58 9.43
CA GLU A 57 -5.47 -11.63 9.96
C GLU A 57 -6.05 -10.22 10.07
N VAL A 58 -7.22 -9.99 9.46
CA VAL A 58 -7.97 -8.73 9.53
C VAL A 58 -9.44 -9.04 9.81
N ALA A 59 -10.02 -8.41 10.83
CA ALA A 59 -11.41 -8.64 11.26
C ALA A 59 -11.76 -10.13 11.51
N GLY A 60 -10.80 -10.92 11.99
CA GLY A 60 -10.97 -12.36 12.24
C GLY A 60 -10.99 -13.23 10.97
N ILE A 61 -10.58 -12.68 9.83
CA ILE A 61 -10.44 -13.39 8.56
C ILE A 61 -8.95 -13.42 8.20
N THR A 62 -8.43 -14.61 7.92
CA THR A 62 -7.02 -14.83 7.56
C THR A 62 -6.90 -14.99 6.05
N PHE A 63 -5.98 -14.26 5.42
CA PHE A 63 -5.67 -14.36 4.00
C PHE A 63 -4.18 -14.07 3.74
N THR A 64 -3.68 -14.35 2.54
CA THR A 64 -2.29 -14.07 2.16
C THR A 64 -2.01 -12.58 2.17
N LYS A 65 -0.82 -12.17 2.61
CA LYS A 65 -0.41 -10.77 2.49
C LYS A 65 -0.50 -10.33 1.02
N PRO A 66 -1.00 -9.10 0.75
CA PRO A 66 -1.09 -8.57 -0.60
C PRO A 66 0.26 -8.59 -1.32
N LEU A 67 0.20 -8.71 -2.66
CA LEU A 67 1.37 -8.72 -3.52
C LEU A 67 2.21 -7.45 -3.36
N LYS A 68 3.53 -7.63 -3.39
CA LYS A 68 4.50 -6.53 -3.56
C LYS A 68 5.02 -6.51 -4.99
N LEU A 69 5.51 -5.35 -5.42
CA LEU A 69 5.96 -5.14 -6.79
C LEU A 69 7.17 -6.01 -7.18
N ASP A 70 8.03 -6.36 -6.21
CA ASP A 70 9.18 -7.26 -6.39
C ASP A 70 8.81 -8.74 -6.47
N GLU A 71 7.54 -9.08 -6.25
CA GLU A 71 7.05 -10.45 -6.26
C GLU A 71 6.19 -10.80 -7.47
N VAL A 72 6.03 -9.86 -8.41
CA VAL A 72 5.17 -9.98 -9.59
C VAL A 72 6.01 -9.97 -10.86
N GLN A 73 5.71 -10.90 -11.78
CA GLN A 73 6.33 -10.98 -13.09
C GLN A 73 5.31 -10.72 -14.22
N VAL A 74 5.79 -10.26 -15.37
CA VAL A 74 4.94 -10.00 -16.55
C VAL A 74 4.25 -11.29 -16.97
N GLY A 75 2.92 -11.25 -17.09
CA GLY A 75 2.08 -12.39 -17.42
C GLY A 75 1.46 -13.13 -16.23
N ASP A 76 1.80 -12.75 -14.99
CA ASP A 76 1.18 -13.31 -13.79
C ASP A 76 -0.30 -12.89 -13.69
N ASP A 77 -1.14 -13.79 -13.18
CA ASP A 77 -2.52 -13.49 -12.86
C ASP A 77 -2.59 -12.69 -11.55
N ILE A 78 -3.26 -11.53 -11.60
CA ILE A 78 -3.45 -10.64 -10.45
C ILE A 78 -4.94 -10.35 -10.27
N TYR A 79 -5.38 -10.44 -9.02
CA TYR A 79 -6.74 -10.14 -8.61
C TYR A 79 -6.75 -8.87 -7.76
N ILE A 80 -7.36 -7.80 -8.27
CA ILE A 80 -7.43 -6.50 -7.59
C ILE A 80 -8.79 -6.34 -6.92
N VAL A 81 -8.77 -6.11 -5.61
CA VAL A 81 -9.96 -5.81 -4.81
C VAL A 81 -10.34 -4.34 -5.00
N GLN A 82 -11.50 -4.08 -5.61
CA GLN A 82 -12.03 -2.73 -5.80
C GLN A 82 -12.86 -2.27 -4.60
N ALA A 83 -12.93 -0.96 -4.39
CA ALA A 83 -13.78 -0.37 -3.35
C ALA A 83 -15.29 -0.61 -3.58
N SER A 84 -15.69 -0.89 -4.82
CA SER A 84 -17.07 -1.31 -5.18
C SER A 84 -17.44 -2.70 -4.65
N GLY A 85 -16.46 -3.49 -4.21
CA GLY A 85 -16.62 -4.90 -3.84
C GLY A 85 -16.34 -5.87 -5.00
N GLU A 86 -16.12 -5.37 -6.21
CA GLU A 86 -15.74 -6.17 -7.37
C GLU A 86 -14.28 -6.64 -7.28
N ILE A 87 -13.99 -7.77 -7.91
CA ILE A 87 -12.62 -8.27 -8.05
C ILE A 87 -12.27 -8.22 -9.53
N HIS A 88 -11.27 -7.42 -9.88
CA HIS A 88 -10.78 -7.34 -11.24
C HIS A 88 -9.64 -8.31 -11.46
N HIS A 89 -9.75 -9.14 -12.48
CA HIS A 89 -8.71 -10.07 -12.87
C HIS A 89 -7.92 -9.49 -14.05
N TYR A 90 -6.60 -9.48 -13.91
CA TYR A 90 -5.65 -8.98 -14.91
C TYR A 90 -4.50 -9.94 -15.10
N LYS A 91 -3.97 -9.96 -16.34
CA LYS A 91 -2.60 -10.37 -16.60
C LYS A 91 -1.67 -9.19 -16.35
N TYR A 92 -0.66 -9.37 -15.50
CA TYR A 92 0.27 -8.29 -15.16
C TYR A 92 1.08 -7.86 -16.38
N VAL A 93 1.13 -6.56 -16.62
CA VAL A 93 1.93 -5.94 -17.66
C VAL A 93 2.78 -4.85 -17.01
N GLU A 94 4.08 -4.89 -17.28
CA GLU A 94 5.00 -3.86 -16.82
C GLU A 94 4.63 -2.51 -17.44
N CYS A 95 4.61 -1.45 -16.63
CA CYS A 95 4.16 -0.09 -16.97
C CYS A 95 2.64 0.16 -17.02
N HIS A 96 1.79 -0.71 -16.47
CA HIS A 96 0.38 -0.35 -16.27
C HIS A 96 0.18 0.40 -14.94
N GLU A 97 0.06 1.72 -15.00
CA GLU A 97 0.00 2.61 -13.83
C GLU A 97 -1.03 2.15 -12.78
N ILE A 98 -2.24 1.78 -13.22
CA ILE A 98 -3.32 1.36 -12.31
C ILE A 98 -2.99 0.05 -11.58
N LEU A 99 -2.30 -0.90 -12.25
CA LEU A 99 -1.91 -2.16 -11.62
C LEU A 99 -0.82 -1.90 -10.59
N ASN A 100 0.19 -1.13 -10.98
CA ASN A 100 1.31 -0.78 -10.09
C ASN A 100 0.85 -0.04 -8.85
N GLN A 101 -0.10 0.91 -8.99
CA GLN A 101 -0.69 1.61 -7.84
C GLN A 101 -1.51 0.67 -6.95
N SER A 102 -2.27 -0.26 -7.54
CA SER A 102 -3.09 -1.21 -6.78
C SER A 102 -2.21 -2.20 -5.99
N ILE A 103 -1.12 -2.67 -6.58
CA ILE A 103 -0.10 -3.50 -5.92
C ILE A 103 0.57 -2.71 -4.80
N ALA A 104 1.09 -1.51 -5.08
CA ALA A 104 1.80 -0.68 -4.11
C ALA A 104 0.93 -0.30 -2.89
N ARG A 105 -0.39 -0.23 -3.06
CA ARG A 105 -1.35 0.09 -1.99
C ARG A 105 -1.94 -1.13 -1.30
N GLY A 106 -1.54 -2.35 -1.68
CA GLY A 106 -1.95 -3.59 -1.02
C GLY A 106 -3.35 -4.07 -1.40
N PHE A 107 -3.86 -3.74 -2.59
CA PHE A 107 -5.16 -4.20 -3.09
C PHE A 107 -5.06 -5.39 -4.06
N ALA A 108 -3.86 -5.87 -4.35
CA ALA A 108 -3.60 -6.94 -5.30
C ALA A 108 -3.29 -8.27 -4.61
N GLN A 109 -3.93 -9.35 -5.08
CA GLN A 109 -3.76 -10.71 -4.61
C GLN A 109 -3.34 -11.66 -5.73
N ARG A 110 -2.69 -12.75 -5.32
CA ARG A 110 -2.17 -13.82 -6.19
C ARG A 110 -3.26 -14.73 -6.75
N ASP A 111 -4.34 -14.86 -6.01
CA ASP A 111 -5.43 -15.77 -6.35
C ASP A 111 -6.78 -15.19 -5.92
N LEU A 112 -7.82 -15.73 -6.55
CA LEU A 112 -9.18 -15.28 -6.36
C LEU A 112 -9.71 -15.54 -4.93
N GLU A 113 -9.28 -16.63 -4.29
CA GLU A 113 -9.78 -16.99 -2.97
C GLU A 113 -9.27 -16.00 -1.92
N ASN A 114 -7.99 -15.67 -1.95
CA ASN A 114 -7.41 -14.64 -1.10
C ASN A 114 -7.92 -13.23 -1.43
N ALA A 115 -8.24 -12.93 -2.70
CA ALA A 115 -8.91 -11.67 -3.06
C ALA A 115 -10.30 -11.55 -2.42
N LYS A 116 -11.08 -12.65 -2.42
CA LYS A 116 -12.40 -12.70 -1.76
C LYS A 116 -12.28 -12.55 -0.25
N LEU A 117 -11.36 -13.27 0.39
CA LEU A 117 -11.13 -13.18 1.83
C LEU A 117 -10.65 -11.77 2.23
N GLN A 118 -9.78 -11.14 1.43
CA GLN A 118 -9.36 -9.76 1.65
C GLN A 118 -10.54 -8.78 1.56
N ALA A 119 -11.40 -8.92 0.54
CA ALA A 119 -12.57 -8.07 0.36
C ALA A 119 -13.58 -8.24 1.50
N GLU A 120 -13.81 -9.49 1.93
CA GLU A 120 -14.66 -9.80 3.08
C GLU A 120 -14.11 -9.21 4.38
N ALA A 121 -12.80 -9.34 4.61
CA ALA A 121 -12.12 -8.78 5.76
C ALA A 121 -12.26 -7.25 5.83
N PHE A 122 -12.14 -6.56 4.69
CA PHE A 122 -12.32 -5.12 4.61
C PHE A 122 -13.77 -4.69 4.89
N CYS A 123 -14.77 -5.38 4.35
CA CYS A 123 -16.16 -5.07 4.66
C CYS A 123 -16.47 -5.30 6.15
N LYS A 124 -16.00 -6.43 6.70
CA LYS A 124 -16.22 -6.79 8.10
C LYS A 124 -15.53 -5.83 9.06
N LEU A 125 -14.38 -5.26 8.70
CA LEU A 125 -13.69 -4.23 9.47
C LEU A 125 -14.57 -2.99 9.74
N PHE A 126 -15.53 -2.70 8.86
CA PHE A 126 -16.47 -1.57 8.97
C PHE A 126 -17.90 -1.99 9.34
N ASP A 127 -18.08 -3.19 9.89
CA ASP A 127 -19.40 -3.77 10.22
C ASP A 127 -20.35 -3.76 9.00
N ARG A 128 -19.83 -4.17 7.84
CA ARG A 128 -20.59 -4.34 6.58
C ARG A 128 -20.47 -5.78 6.10
N GLU A 129 -21.53 -6.26 5.45
CA GLU A 129 -21.52 -7.55 4.78
C GLU A 129 -20.93 -7.43 3.38
N TYR A 130 -20.03 -8.35 3.05
CA TYR A 130 -19.54 -8.49 1.70
C TYR A 130 -20.58 -9.20 0.83
N ARG A 131 -21.14 -8.49 -0.16
CA ARG A 131 -22.03 -9.08 -1.16
C ARG A 131 -21.17 -9.57 -2.32
N THR A 132 -21.39 -10.83 -2.70
CA THR A 132 -20.59 -11.65 -3.62
C THR A 132 -19.91 -10.86 -4.75
N SER A 133 -18.62 -11.11 -4.95
CA SER A 133 -17.81 -10.53 -6.02
C SER A 133 -18.22 -11.07 -7.39
N ASN A 134 -18.59 -10.18 -8.30
CA ASN A 134 -18.42 -10.47 -9.71
C ASN A 134 -16.91 -10.38 -10.01
N VAL A 135 -16.35 -11.42 -10.61
CA VAL A 135 -15.00 -11.36 -11.17
C VAL A 135 -15.12 -10.74 -12.55
N ILE A 136 -14.44 -9.61 -12.74
CA ILE A 136 -14.41 -8.92 -14.03
C ILE A 136 -13.06 -9.23 -14.66
N ASP A 137 -13.06 -10.08 -15.68
CA ASP A 137 -11.89 -10.30 -16.52
C ASP A 137 -11.64 -9.07 -17.37
N ILE A 138 -10.54 -8.37 -17.10
CA ILE A 138 -10.18 -7.20 -17.88
C ILE A 138 -9.23 -7.64 -19.00
N PRO A 139 -9.68 -7.58 -20.28
CA PRO A 139 -8.86 -8.02 -21.38
C PRO A 139 -7.60 -7.20 -21.45
N GLU A 140 -6.49 -7.86 -21.80
CA GLU A 140 -5.20 -7.24 -22.05
C GLU A 140 -5.43 -6.07 -23.02
N GLN A 141 -5.20 -4.84 -22.54
CA GLN A 141 -5.33 -3.67 -23.39
C GLN A 141 -4.17 -3.70 -24.38
N SER A 142 -4.38 -4.40 -25.51
CA SER A 142 -3.59 -4.15 -26.71
C SER A 142 -3.55 -2.65 -26.90
N LYS A 143 -2.34 -2.08 -26.98
CA LYS A 143 -2.12 -0.66 -27.29
C LYS A 143 -3.11 -0.28 -28.38
N LYS A 144 -4.13 0.52 -28.05
CA LYS A 144 -5.16 0.90 -29.02
C LYS A 144 -4.45 1.68 -30.12
N ARG A 145 -4.13 0.97 -31.21
CA ARG A 145 -3.97 1.54 -32.54
C ARG A 145 -5.23 2.35 -32.79
N THR A 146 -5.08 3.66 -32.88
CA THR A 146 -6.12 4.59 -33.32
C THR A 146 -6.68 4.07 -34.65
N ARG A 147 -7.85 3.43 -34.61
CA ARG A 147 -8.59 3.11 -35.83
C ARG A 147 -9.10 4.44 -36.38
N LYS A 148 -8.52 4.86 -37.51
CA LYS A 148 -9.09 5.85 -38.42
C LYS A 148 -10.52 5.40 -38.73
N SER A 149 -11.51 6.13 -38.24
CA SER A 149 -12.91 5.94 -38.63
C SER A 149 -13.05 6.33 -40.10
N LYS A 150 -13.28 5.32 -40.96
CA LYS A 150 -13.88 5.56 -42.28
C LYS A 150 -15.29 6.05 -42.04
N ILE A 151 -15.57 7.23 -42.59
CA ILE A 151 -16.92 7.70 -42.87
C ILE A 151 -17.55 6.68 -43.81
N ASP A 152 -18.69 6.13 -43.43
CA ASP A 152 -19.69 5.70 -44.41
C ASP A 152 -21.06 6.11 -43.91
N GLU A 153 -21.76 6.76 -44.82
CA GLU A 153 -22.97 7.55 -44.64
C GLU A 153 -24.18 6.66 -44.94
N SER A 154 -25.10 6.47 -43.99
CA SER A 154 -26.51 6.14 -44.29
C SER A 154 -27.43 6.23 -43.05
N ASN A 155 -28.29 7.26 -43.07
CA ASN A 155 -29.72 7.30 -42.68
C ASN A 155 -30.25 6.16 -41.77
N LYS A 156 -31.02 6.38 -40.70
CA LYS A 156 -32.20 7.28 -40.60
C LYS A 156 -32.81 7.21 -39.17
N VAL A 157 -33.47 8.31 -38.77
CA VAL A 157 -34.62 8.47 -37.83
C VAL A 157 -34.38 8.67 -36.31
N GLN A 158 -34.64 9.93 -35.88
CA GLN A 158 -35.46 10.45 -34.74
C GLN A 158 -35.28 9.78 -33.34
N THR A 159 -35.16 10.49 -32.21
CA THR A 159 -35.96 11.66 -31.78
C THR A 159 -35.30 12.31 -30.55
N GLN A 160 -35.12 13.63 -30.62
CA GLN A 160 -35.33 14.68 -29.60
C GLN A 160 -35.02 14.38 -28.11
N THR A 161 -34.05 15.12 -27.57
CA THR A 161 -34.20 15.81 -26.27
C THR A 161 -33.73 17.25 -26.43
N ALA A 162 -34.52 18.17 -25.91
CA ALA A 162 -34.40 19.61 -26.06
C ALA A 162 -33.70 20.25 -24.84
N ASN A 163 -33.27 21.50 -25.08
CA ASN A 163 -32.99 22.59 -24.14
C ASN A 163 -31.50 22.86 -23.80
N ASP A 164 -30.84 23.49 -24.76
CA ASP A 164 -30.46 24.92 -24.73
C ASP A 164 -30.09 25.53 -23.36
N VAL A 165 -28.81 25.90 -23.20
CA VAL A 165 -28.38 27.08 -22.45
C VAL A 165 -27.20 27.73 -23.19
N GLU A 166 -27.53 28.79 -23.92
CA GLU A 166 -26.76 29.97 -24.35
C GLU A 166 -25.24 30.01 -24.09
N GLU A 167 -24.50 30.07 -25.21
CA GLU A 167 -23.21 30.72 -25.32
C GLU A 167 -23.31 32.25 -25.09
N LYS A 168 -22.30 32.83 -24.42
CA LYS A 168 -21.81 34.16 -24.80
C LYS A 168 -20.28 34.17 -24.89
N PRO A 169 -19.72 34.91 -25.86
CA PRO A 169 -18.46 34.58 -26.51
C PRO A 169 -17.28 35.40 -25.98
N PHE A 170 -16.06 34.86 -26.04
CA PHE A 170 -14.85 35.68 -25.93
C PHE A 170 -13.72 35.20 -26.86
N LYS A 171 -13.66 35.88 -28.01
CA LYS A 171 -12.47 36.30 -28.78
C LYS A 171 -11.45 35.24 -29.21
N GLN A 172 -11.59 34.83 -30.46
CA GLN A 172 -10.48 34.37 -31.32
C GLN A 172 -9.34 35.39 -31.30
N SER A 173 -8.16 34.94 -30.87
CA SER A 173 -6.89 35.55 -31.23
C SER A 173 -6.25 34.67 -32.29
N ALA A 174 -5.96 35.28 -33.44
CA ALA A 174 -5.10 34.84 -34.54
C ALA A 174 -4.95 33.33 -34.77
N VAL A 175 -5.65 32.84 -35.81
CA VAL A 175 -5.31 31.58 -36.48
C VAL A 175 -3.94 31.77 -37.14
N GLU A 176 -2.86 31.36 -36.47
CA GLU A 176 -1.67 30.91 -37.21
C GLU A 176 -2.08 29.61 -37.90
N GLU A 177 -1.92 29.57 -39.24
CA GLU A 177 -2.10 28.34 -40.01
C GLU A 177 -1.35 27.21 -39.30
N ILE A 178 -2.08 26.15 -38.91
CA ILE A 178 -1.46 24.97 -38.33
C ILE A 178 -0.67 24.33 -39.47
N GLU A 179 0.63 24.63 -39.54
CA GLU A 179 1.54 24.05 -40.55
C GLU A 179 1.59 22.54 -40.30
N THR A 180 0.91 21.78 -41.16
CA THR A 180 0.79 20.31 -41.06
C THR A 180 1.81 19.57 -41.92
N ASP A 181 2.66 20.29 -42.66
CA ASP A 181 3.69 19.69 -43.50
C ASP A 181 4.88 19.20 -42.65
N PRO A 182 5.18 17.89 -42.63
CA PRO A 182 6.26 17.33 -41.82
C PRO A 182 7.63 17.92 -42.15
N VAL A 183 7.90 18.29 -43.41
CA VAL A 183 9.21 18.82 -43.81
C VAL A 183 9.44 20.20 -43.20
N LYS A 184 8.46 21.08 -43.33
CA LYS A 184 8.52 22.43 -42.75
C LYS A 184 8.50 22.40 -41.22
N LEU A 185 7.79 21.44 -40.62
CA LEU A 185 7.82 21.24 -39.17
C LEU A 185 9.21 20.83 -38.69
N VAL A 186 9.88 19.92 -39.39
CA VAL A 186 11.28 19.55 -39.08
C VAL A 186 12.21 20.76 -39.22
N GLU A 187 12.09 21.55 -40.28
CA GLU A 187 12.88 22.78 -40.45
C GLU A 187 12.63 23.79 -39.31
N LYS A 188 11.36 24.02 -38.95
CA LYS A 188 10.97 24.89 -37.84
C LYS A 188 11.58 24.44 -36.51
N PHE A 189 11.45 23.17 -36.16
CA PHE A 189 12.01 22.65 -34.90
C PHE A 189 13.54 22.60 -34.93
N THR A 190 14.16 22.35 -36.08
CA THR A 190 15.62 22.42 -36.24
C THR A 190 16.14 23.84 -35.97
N MET A 191 15.46 24.87 -36.50
CA MET A 191 15.81 26.26 -36.19
C MET A 191 15.64 26.58 -34.71
N GLN A 192 14.57 26.09 -34.07
CA GLN A 192 14.33 26.30 -32.63
C GLN A 192 15.41 25.63 -31.78
N ILE A 193 15.79 24.39 -32.08
CA ILE A 193 16.86 23.66 -31.38
C ILE A 193 18.19 24.40 -31.52
N ASN A 194 18.53 24.86 -32.72
CA ASN A 194 19.78 25.59 -32.96
C ASN A 194 19.82 26.96 -32.26
N ALA A 195 18.67 27.61 -32.07
CA ALA A 195 18.56 28.89 -31.39
C ALA A 195 18.65 28.78 -29.85
N CYS A 196 18.51 27.59 -29.27
CA CYS A 196 18.63 27.39 -27.83
C CYS A 196 20.08 27.54 -27.33
N ASN A 197 20.24 28.22 -26.20
CA ASN A 197 21.53 28.51 -25.55
C ASN A 197 21.68 27.89 -24.14
N THR A 198 20.67 27.16 -23.67
CA THR A 198 20.65 26.48 -22.35
C THR A 198 20.11 25.07 -22.47
N ASN A 199 20.61 24.15 -21.65
CA ASN A 199 20.18 22.74 -21.62
C ASN A 199 18.66 22.59 -21.38
N ASP A 200 18.09 23.34 -20.45
CA ASP A 200 16.66 23.28 -20.11
C ASP A 200 15.76 23.68 -21.29
N ALA A 201 16.14 24.72 -22.04
CA ALA A 201 15.40 25.15 -23.23
C ALA A 201 15.44 24.09 -24.34
N VAL A 202 16.58 23.43 -24.55
CA VAL A 202 16.72 22.33 -25.52
C VAL A 202 15.85 21.14 -25.10
N LEU A 203 15.86 20.77 -23.82
CA LEU A 203 15.06 19.65 -23.29
C LEU A 203 13.55 19.93 -23.34
N ALA A 204 13.12 21.18 -23.16
CA ALA A 204 11.72 21.58 -23.23
C ALA A 204 11.09 21.39 -24.62
N LEU A 205 11.89 21.40 -25.70
CA LEU A 205 11.39 21.19 -27.06
C LEU A 205 10.99 19.73 -27.34
N ARG A 206 11.60 18.76 -26.65
CA ARG A 206 11.35 17.32 -26.86
C ARG A 206 9.88 16.92 -26.70
N PRO A 207 9.18 17.24 -25.60
CA PRO A 207 7.76 16.94 -25.48
C PRO A 207 6.89 17.68 -26.52
N VAL A 208 7.31 18.87 -26.96
CA VAL A 208 6.53 19.72 -27.88
C VAL A 208 6.48 19.12 -29.28
N PHE A 209 7.62 18.73 -29.87
CA PHE A 209 7.59 18.11 -31.20
C PHE A 209 7.07 16.66 -31.16
N MET A 210 7.21 15.95 -30.04
CA MET A 210 6.61 14.62 -29.83
C MET A 210 5.07 14.66 -29.80
N ALA A 211 4.50 15.73 -29.23
CA ALA A 211 3.05 15.91 -29.13
C ALA A 211 2.42 16.51 -30.41
N ASN A 212 3.23 16.92 -31.39
CA ASN A 212 2.76 17.61 -32.59
C ASN A 212 1.83 16.73 -33.47
N GLY A 213 1.97 15.39 -33.42
CA GLY A 213 1.05 14.46 -34.09
C GLY A 213 1.13 14.42 -35.63
N HIS A 214 1.84 15.36 -36.25
CA HIS A 214 2.08 15.43 -37.70
C HIS A 214 3.49 15.00 -38.13
N LEU A 215 4.32 14.56 -37.19
CA LEU A 215 5.66 14.04 -37.45
C LEU A 215 5.67 12.51 -37.42
N GLU A 216 6.24 11.92 -38.47
CA GLU A 216 6.51 10.48 -38.50
C GLU A 216 7.69 10.10 -37.58
N ARG A 217 7.86 8.79 -37.39
CA ARG A 217 8.90 8.23 -36.53
C ARG A 217 10.31 8.69 -36.94
N GLU A 218 10.59 8.74 -38.23
CA GLU A 218 11.91 9.12 -38.75
C GLU A 218 12.23 10.60 -38.49
N HIS A 219 11.25 11.49 -38.70
CA HIS A 219 11.37 12.91 -38.39
C HIS A 219 11.60 13.15 -36.90
N THR A 220 10.86 12.41 -36.07
CA THR A 220 10.98 12.47 -34.61
C THR A 220 12.35 11.99 -34.13
N GLN A 221 12.88 10.92 -34.72
CA GLN A 221 14.23 10.43 -34.43
C GLN A 221 15.30 11.43 -34.85
N HIS A 222 15.15 12.07 -36.00
CA HIS A 222 16.07 13.10 -36.47
C HIS A 222 16.12 14.30 -35.51
N LEU A 223 14.96 14.81 -35.07
CA LEU A 223 14.89 15.92 -34.10
C LEU A 223 15.44 15.54 -32.73
N CYS A 224 15.21 14.31 -32.26
CA CYS A 224 15.85 13.80 -31.04
C CYS A 224 17.38 13.80 -31.15
N LYS A 225 17.91 13.35 -32.29
CA LYS A 225 19.36 13.35 -32.52
C LYS A 225 19.92 14.76 -32.53
N LEU A 226 19.27 15.71 -33.20
CA LEU A 226 19.67 17.13 -33.17
C LEU A 226 19.62 17.72 -31.76
N THR A 227 18.64 17.32 -30.95
CA THR A 227 18.54 17.73 -29.54
C THR A 227 19.72 17.21 -28.73
N GLU A 228 20.09 15.94 -28.93
CA GLU A 228 21.23 15.30 -28.26
C GLU A 228 22.57 15.91 -28.69
N ASP A 229 22.74 16.15 -30.00
CA ASP A 229 23.91 16.83 -30.56
C ASP A 229 24.05 18.26 -29.99
N LYS A 230 22.93 18.98 -29.82
CA LYS A 230 22.93 20.33 -29.22
C LYS A 230 23.26 20.33 -27.73
N LEU A 231 22.76 19.34 -26.98
CA LEU A 231 23.10 19.17 -25.56
C LEU A 231 24.59 18.81 -25.38
N LEU A 232 25.14 18.01 -26.30
CA LEU A 232 26.56 17.70 -26.34
C LEU A 232 27.42 18.95 -26.61
N GLU A 233 26.97 19.86 -27.49
CA GLU A 233 27.62 21.14 -27.75
C GLU A 233 27.61 22.07 -26.51
N LEU A 234 26.48 22.13 -25.80
CA LEU A 234 26.29 23.04 -24.65
C LEU A 234 26.96 22.54 -23.36
N ASP A 235 26.94 21.23 -23.09
CA ASP A 235 27.61 20.63 -21.95
C ASP A 235 28.24 19.26 -22.28
N PRO A 236 29.49 19.27 -22.81
CA PRO A 236 30.18 18.04 -23.17
C PRO A 236 30.40 17.11 -21.99
N LYS A 237 30.60 17.62 -20.76
CA LYS A 237 30.91 16.76 -19.60
C LYS A 237 29.72 15.92 -19.18
N GLN A 238 28.51 16.48 -19.29
CA GLN A 238 27.28 15.80 -18.91
C GLN A 238 26.73 14.90 -20.01
N TYR A 239 26.88 15.29 -21.28
CA TYR A 239 26.21 14.63 -22.41
C TYR A 239 27.14 13.86 -23.36
N THR A 240 28.46 13.85 -23.16
CA THR A 240 29.33 12.91 -23.89
C THR A 240 28.79 11.49 -23.75
N PRO A 241 28.56 10.76 -24.85
CA PRO A 241 28.20 9.36 -24.79
C PRO A 241 29.25 8.65 -23.95
N LYS A 242 28.85 8.14 -22.79
CA LYS A 242 29.69 7.20 -22.05
C LYS A 242 30.02 6.08 -23.04
N PRO A 243 31.30 5.71 -23.23
CA PRO A 243 31.63 4.65 -24.15
C PRO A 243 30.75 3.45 -23.78
N ASN A 244 29.93 3.00 -24.73
CA ASN A 244 29.21 1.74 -24.59
C ASN A 244 30.26 0.71 -24.19
N HIS A 245 30.13 0.16 -22.99
CA HIS A 245 30.98 -0.92 -22.53
C HIS A 245 30.73 -2.12 -23.43
N THR A 246 31.49 -2.24 -24.52
CA THR A 246 31.90 -3.56 -24.98
C THR A 246 32.68 -4.16 -23.81
N ALA A 247 32.18 -5.28 -23.29
CA ALA A 247 32.53 -5.89 -22.01
C ALA A 247 33.99 -6.36 -21.84
N ASP A 248 34.90 -5.89 -22.68
CA ASP A 248 36.27 -6.39 -22.72
C ASP A 248 37.26 -5.27 -22.38
N ASN A 249 37.76 -5.33 -21.14
CA ASN A 249 38.87 -4.56 -20.55
C ASN A 249 38.50 -3.27 -19.79
N LEU A 250 37.86 -3.42 -18.61
CA LEU A 250 38.09 -2.45 -17.52
C LEU A 250 39.54 -2.57 -17.07
N SER A 251 40.29 -1.47 -17.03
CA SER A 251 41.67 -1.51 -16.52
C SER A 251 41.67 -1.78 -15.00
N VAL A 252 42.70 -2.46 -14.51
CA VAL A 252 42.88 -2.73 -13.07
C VAL A 252 42.92 -1.42 -12.27
N GLU A 253 43.40 -0.32 -12.86
CA GLU A 253 43.37 1.00 -12.20
C GLU A 253 41.95 1.56 -12.04
N GLU A 254 41.07 1.39 -13.04
CA GLU A 254 39.69 1.87 -12.97
C GLU A 254 38.90 1.09 -11.92
N LEU A 255 39.07 -0.24 -11.87
CA LEU A 255 38.48 -1.08 -10.83
C LEU A 255 38.93 -0.67 -9.43
N LYS A 256 40.22 -0.35 -9.24
CA LYS A 256 40.73 0.16 -7.97
C LYS A 256 40.13 1.51 -7.60
N SER A 257 39.96 2.42 -8.57
CA SER A 257 39.35 3.72 -8.30
C SER A 257 37.87 3.60 -7.90
N LEU A 258 37.11 2.74 -8.58
CA LEU A 258 35.70 2.47 -8.26
C LEU A 258 35.54 1.78 -6.90
N GLN A 259 36.46 0.86 -6.56
CA GLN A 259 36.49 0.24 -5.24
C GLN A 259 36.69 1.27 -4.13
N ILE A 260 37.65 2.19 -4.30
CA ILE A 260 37.92 3.25 -3.32
C ILE A 260 36.72 4.21 -3.18
N GLU A 261 36.07 4.55 -4.29
CA GLU A 261 34.87 5.40 -4.27
C GLU A 261 33.70 4.71 -3.55
N ALA A 262 33.48 3.42 -3.83
CA ALA A 262 32.44 2.63 -3.16
C ALA A 262 32.72 2.48 -1.65
N GLU A 263 33.97 2.24 -1.26
CA GLU A 263 34.39 2.17 0.15
C GLU A 263 34.20 3.50 0.88
N LYS A 264 34.54 4.62 0.24
CA LYS A 264 34.31 5.95 0.79
C LYS A 264 32.82 6.23 0.99
N LEU A 265 32.01 5.92 -0.01
CA LEU A 265 30.55 6.13 0.05
C LEU A 265 29.89 5.23 1.11
N ALA A 266 30.40 4.00 1.29
CA ALA A 266 29.97 3.12 2.37
C ALA A 266 30.36 3.66 3.76
N ALA A 267 31.59 4.20 3.90
CA ALA A 267 32.05 4.81 5.15
C ALA A 267 31.25 6.06 5.52
N ASP A 268 30.99 6.94 4.55
CA ASP A 268 30.21 8.18 4.76
C ASP A 268 28.75 7.84 5.15
N LYS A 269 28.14 6.85 4.49
CA LYS A 269 26.80 6.38 4.81
C LYS A 269 26.72 5.73 6.20
N LYS A 270 27.77 5.00 6.60
CA LYS A 270 27.89 4.43 7.94
C LYS A 270 28.00 5.52 9.01
N LEU A 271 28.85 6.53 8.80
CA LEU A 271 28.96 7.67 9.73
C LEU A 271 27.64 8.43 9.89
N ALA A 272 26.90 8.65 8.79
CA ALA A 272 25.60 9.31 8.84
C ALA A 272 24.55 8.49 9.63
N CYS A 273 24.58 7.15 9.49
CA CYS A 273 23.72 6.24 10.22
C CYS A 273 24.04 6.24 11.73
N ASP A 274 25.33 6.16 12.07
CA ASP A 274 25.80 6.16 13.47
C ASP A 274 25.49 7.50 14.17
N SER A 275 25.61 8.62 13.46
CA SER A 275 25.23 9.95 13.97
C SER A 275 23.72 10.05 14.22
N ALA A 276 22.90 9.59 13.27
CA ALA A 276 21.44 9.64 13.41
C ALA A 276 20.92 8.77 14.57
N GLU A 277 21.53 7.61 14.80
CA GLU A 277 21.21 6.75 15.94
C GLU A 277 21.63 7.40 17.27
N ALA A 278 22.83 8.00 17.33
CA ALA A 278 23.28 8.72 18.52
C ALA A 278 22.34 9.90 18.88
N ASP A 279 21.91 10.67 17.88
CA ASP A 279 20.98 11.78 18.06
C ASP A 279 19.60 11.31 18.55
N TYR A 280 19.11 10.20 18.01
CA TYR A 280 17.88 9.55 18.47
C TYR A 280 18.00 9.13 19.95
N GLN A 281 19.06 8.42 20.32
CA GLN A 281 19.27 7.94 21.69
C GLN A 281 19.40 9.09 22.69
N ASN A 282 20.11 10.16 22.33
CA ASN A 282 20.24 11.35 23.16
C ASN A 282 18.89 12.02 23.40
N LEU A 283 18.10 12.22 22.34
CA LEU A 283 16.77 12.82 22.44
C LEU A 283 15.80 11.93 23.23
N LEU A 284 15.86 10.62 23.05
CA LEU A 284 15.04 9.68 23.83
C LEU A 284 15.34 9.76 25.33
N ASN A 285 16.61 9.75 25.73
CA ASN A 285 16.98 9.83 27.13
C ASN A 285 16.57 11.16 27.77
N ASP A 286 16.68 12.29 27.04
CA ASP A 286 16.15 13.59 27.49
C ASP A 286 14.64 13.54 27.72
N LEU A 287 13.89 13.06 26.72
CA LEU A 287 12.43 13.01 26.79
C LEU A 287 11.92 12.06 27.89
N LEU A 288 12.59 10.93 28.13
CA LEU A 288 12.28 10.02 29.24
C LEU A 288 12.52 10.70 30.60
N THR A 289 13.61 11.46 30.72
CA THR A 289 13.91 12.23 31.94
C THR A 289 12.85 13.31 32.17
N ARG A 290 12.39 13.98 31.12
CA ARG A 290 11.31 14.97 31.21
C ARG A 290 9.95 14.34 31.52
N ALA A 291 9.67 13.16 30.95
CA ALA A 291 8.41 12.45 31.18
C ALA A 291 8.29 11.98 32.64
N THR A 292 9.37 11.45 33.22
CA THR A 292 9.39 11.00 34.61
C THR A 292 9.27 12.15 35.62
N ASN A 293 9.82 13.32 35.31
CA ASN A 293 9.78 14.49 36.19
C ASN A 293 8.61 15.45 35.92
N ALA A 294 7.72 15.13 34.97
CA ALA A 294 6.63 16.02 34.60
C ALA A 294 5.71 16.31 35.81
N PRO A 295 5.41 17.57 36.14
CA PRO A 295 4.60 17.95 37.29
C PRO A 295 3.08 17.84 37.02
N SER A 296 2.66 17.78 35.76
CA SER A 296 1.25 17.71 35.38
C SER A 296 1.00 16.74 34.22
N PRO A 297 -0.22 16.16 34.11
CA PRO A 297 -0.61 15.33 32.99
C PRO A 297 -0.43 16.00 31.63
N ARG A 298 -0.66 17.32 31.58
CA ARG A 298 -0.51 18.12 30.37
C ARG A 298 0.95 18.20 29.91
N GLU A 299 1.88 18.39 30.84
CA GLU A 299 3.31 18.46 30.53
C GLU A 299 3.86 17.11 30.10
N ALA A 300 3.42 16.01 30.73
CA ALA A 300 3.80 14.67 30.32
C ALA A 300 3.34 14.37 28.88
N THR A 301 2.07 14.67 28.56
CA THR A 301 1.51 14.41 27.22
C THR A 301 2.09 15.32 26.12
N ALA A 302 2.50 16.55 26.46
CA ALA A 302 3.11 17.48 25.50
C ALA A 302 4.41 16.95 24.88
N LEU A 303 5.12 16.04 25.56
CA LEU A 303 6.38 15.46 25.08
C LEU A 303 6.22 14.64 23.78
N THR A 304 5.02 14.14 23.51
CA THR A 304 4.70 13.46 22.24
C THR A 304 4.90 14.35 21.00
N GLY A 305 4.88 15.68 21.17
CA GLY A 305 5.14 16.64 20.10
C GLY A 305 6.56 16.58 19.53
N TYR A 306 7.55 16.14 20.32
CA TYR A 306 8.96 16.04 19.90
C TYR A 306 9.24 14.80 19.05
N THR A 307 8.32 13.84 18.97
CA THR A 307 8.53 12.55 18.31
C THR A 307 7.79 12.43 16.98
N ARG A 308 7.46 13.54 16.30
CA ARG A 308 6.67 13.54 15.05
C ARG A 308 7.31 12.72 13.91
N ASN A 309 8.63 12.75 13.82
CA ASN A 309 9.44 12.07 12.81
C ASN A 309 9.88 10.65 13.23
N TRP A 310 9.54 10.21 14.44
CA TRP A 310 9.92 8.88 14.93
C TRP A 310 8.99 7.79 14.42
N THR A 311 9.50 6.58 14.29
CA THR A 311 8.68 5.37 14.03
C THR A 311 7.90 4.95 15.27
N GLU A 312 6.90 4.07 15.12
CA GLU A 312 6.11 3.57 16.25
C GLU A 312 6.96 2.85 17.30
N ALA A 313 7.92 2.04 16.84
CA ALA A 313 8.85 1.33 17.72
C ALA A 313 9.72 2.30 18.53
N GLN A 314 10.20 3.37 17.89
CA GLN A 314 10.99 4.42 18.54
C GLN A 314 10.19 5.24 19.56
N ARG A 315 8.88 5.46 19.32
CA ARG A 315 8.00 6.21 20.24
C ARG A 315 7.59 5.41 21.47
N LYS A 316 7.55 4.08 21.36
CA LYS A 316 7.01 3.19 22.39
C LYS A 316 7.61 3.42 23.79
N PRO A 317 8.93 3.52 23.98
CA PRO A 317 9.50 3.72 25.32
C PRO A 317 9.05 5.02 25.98
N LEU A 318 8.93 6.10 25.20
CA LEU A 318 8.46 7.40 25.69
C LEU A 318 6.97 7.34 26.07
N LEU A 319 6.13 6.72 25.23
CA LEU A 319 4.70 6.57 25.51
C LEU A 319 4.47 5.75 26.79
N ASP A 320 5.22 4.66 26.99
CA ASP A 320 5.13 3.85 28.20
C ASP A 320 5.52 4.65 29.45
N ALA A 321 6.56 5.48 29.36
CA ALA A 321 6.96 6.38 30.44
C ALA A 321 5.91 7.46 30.74
N ILE A 322 5.31 8.07 29.71
CA ILE A 322 4.21 9.04 29.85
C ILE A 322 3.01 8.37 30.50
N HIS A 323 2.56 7.21 30.02
CA HIS A 323 1.44 6.47 30.61
C HIS A 323 1.70 6.11 32.08
N LYS A 324 2.92 5.67 32.41
CA LYS A 324 3.32 5.44 33.80
C LYS A 324 3.19 6.71 34.62
N ARG A 325 3.72 7.84 34.14
CA ARG A 325 3.65 9.12 34.85
C ARG A 325 2.21 9.61 35.01
N LEU A 326 1.37 9.44 34.01
CA LEU A 326 -0.04 9.81 34.08
C LEU A 326 -0.79 9.03 35.17
N ARG A 327 -0.45 7.75 35.37
CA ARG A 327 -0.98 6.97 36.51
C ARG A 327 -0.49 7.48 37.86
N GLU A 328 0.76 7.93 37.95
CA GLU A 328 1.32 8.51 39.19
C GLU A 328 0.74 9.89 39.53
N LEU A 329 0.44 10.69 38.49
CA LEU A 329 -0.17 12.02 38.62
C LEU A 329 -1.69 11.98 38.74
N ALA A 330 -2.31 10.84 38.45
CA ALA A 330 -3.71 10.63 38.78
C ALA A 330 -3.85 10.71 40.31
N PRO A 331 -4.82 11.48 40.84
CA PRO A 331 -5.08 11.48 42.27
C PRO A 331 -5.28 10.04 42.70
N THR A 332 -4.62 9.61 43.79
CA THR A 332 -4.77 8.27 44.36
C THR A 332 -6.24 7.97 44.45
N GLU A 333 -6.69 7.10 43.55
CA GLU A 333 -8.10 6.76 43.39
C GLU A 333 -8.46 5.94 44.61
N ALA A 334 -8.94 6.63 45.65
CA ALA A 334 -9.72 6.04 46.70
C ALA A 334 -10.77 5.16 46.01
N GLU A 335 -10.74 3.86 46.33
CA GLU A 335 -11.74 2.84 46.01
C GLU A 335 -12.99 3.41 45.31
N ILE A 336 -12.98 3.47 43.98
CA ILE A 336 -14.22 3.71 43.25
C ILE A 336 -15.06 2.43 43.40
N LYS A 337 -15.85 2.41 44.46
CA LYS A 337 -17.05 1.59 44.61
C LYS A 337 -18.10 2.07 43.59
N THR A 338 -17.78 2.07 42.29
CA THR A 338 -18.88 2.13 41.32
C THR A 338 -19.65 0.84 41.50
N PRO A 339 -20.94 0.90 41.87
CA PRO A 339 -21.74 -0.30 41.96
C PRO A 339 -21.71 -1.02 40.60
N PRO A 340 -21.73 -2.37 40.58
CA PRO A 340 -21.71 -3.14 39.36
C PRO A 340 -22.77 -2.64 38.38
N SER A 341 -22.55 -2.81 37.07
CA SER A 341 -23.49 -2.28 36.07
C SER A 341 -24.92 -2.78 36.32
N LEU A 342 -25.93 -1.98 35.96
CA LEU A 342 -27.34 -2.32 36.22
C LEU A 342 -27.71 -3.71 35.65
N MET A 343 -27.13 -4.09 34.51
CA MET A 343 -27.26 -5.43 33.94
C MET A 343 -26.72 -6.53 34.89
N VAL A 344 -25.55 -6.32 35.48
CA VAL A 344 -24.92 -7.26 36.43
C VAL A 344 -25.74 -7.33 37.73
N GLN A 345 -26.32 -6.21 38.16
CA GLN A 345 -27.22 -6.20 39.32
C GLN A 345 -28.50 -7.01 39.04
N ILE A 346 -29.09 -6.88 37.84
CA ILE A 346 -30.27 -7.65 37.42
C ILE A 346 -29.95 -9.14 37.38
N GLN A 347 -28.82 -9.54 36.79
CA GLN A 347 -28.43 -10.95 36.67
C GLN A 347 -28.16 -11.62 38.03
N ASN A 348 -27.69 -10.85 39.01
CA ASN A 348 -27.37 -11.35 40.35
C ASN A 348 -28.44 -11.00 41.39
N ALA A 349 -29.64 -10.58 40.96
CA ALA A 349 -30.71 -10.25 41.90
C ALA A 349 -31.05 -11.48 42.79
N PRO A 350 -31.02 -11.34 44.13
CA PRO A 350 -31.17 -12.47 45.04
C PRO A 350 -32.61 -12.99 45.14
N ASP A 351 -33.61 -12.11 44.98
CA ASP A 351 -35.02 -12.47 45.07
C ASP A 351 -35.89 -11.57 44.17
N LEU A 352 -37.18 -11.91 44.08
CA LEU A 352 -38.14 -11.19 43.25
C LEU A 352 -38.34 -9.74 43.71
N THR A 353 -38.17 -9.47 45.01
CA THR A 353 -38.31 -8.14 45.61
C THR A 353 -37.19 -7.20 45.15
N ALA A 354 -35.94 -7.67 45.18
CA ALA A 354 -34.78 -6.95 44.69
C ALA A 354 -34.83 -6.76 43.17
N LEU A 355 -35.31 -7.77 42.43
CA LEU A 355 -35.48 -7.68 40.98
C LEU A 355 -36.54 -6.62 40.60
N ASN A 356 -37.66 -6.53 41.34
CA ASN A 356 -38.68 -5.51 41.12
C ASN A 356 -38.15 -4.08 41.34
N ALA A 357 -37.26 -3.87 42.32
CA ALA A 357 -36.63 -2.56 42.54
C ALA A 357 -35.72 -2.17 41.37
N LEU A 358 -34.94 -3.13 40.83
CA LEU A 358 -34.09 -2.90 39.66
C LEU A 358 -34.90 -2.66 38.38
N GLU A 359 -36.10 -3.24 38.25
CA GLU A 359 -37.01 -2.99 37.14
C GLU A 359 -37.48 -1.52 37.10
N ILE A 360 -37.69 -0.90 38.27
CA ILE A 360 -37.97 0.54 38.37
C ILE A 360 -36.76 1.35 37.86
N ASP A 361 -35.55 0.98 38.24
CA ASP A 361 -34.33 1.64 37.78
C ASP A 361 -34.10 1.48 36.27
N VAL A 362 -34.53 0.35 35.67
CA VAL A 362 -34.53 0.16 34.22
C VAL A 362 -35.45 1.15 33.54
N SER A 363 -36.65 1.39 34.08
CA SER A 363 -37.61 2.35 33.52
C SER A 363 -37.10 3.80 33.53
N ALA A 364 -36.14 4.12 34.42
CA ALA A 364 -35.48 5.42 34.47
C ALA A 364 -34.30 5.57 33.47
N ARG A 365 -33.94 4.52 32.71
CA ARG A 365 -32.87 4.57 31.70
C ARG A 365 -33.36 5.06 30.33
N SER A 366 -32.42 5.34 29.44
CA SER A 366 -32.70 5.73 28.05
C SER A 366 -33.63 4.72 27.35
N PRO A 367 -34.65 5.17 26.59
CA PRO A 367 -35.55 4.29 25.84
C PRO A 367 -34.84 3.27 24.93
N GLU A 368 -33.63 3.58 24.45
CA GLU A 368 -32.85 2.69 23.58
C GLU A 368 -32.29 1.47 24.33
N ILE A 369 -31.98 1.60 25.62
CA ILE A 369 -31.35 0.53 26.41
C ILE A 369 -32.37 -0.25 27.25
N GLN A 370 -33.58 0.30 27.45
CA GLN A 370 -34.65 -0.34 28.20
C GLN A 370 -35.02 -1.74 27.68
N PRO A 371 -35.21 -2.00 26.36
CA PRO A 371 -35.58 -3.32 25.86
C PRO A 371 -34.55 -4.39 26.26
N LYS A 372 -33.26 -4.08 26.10
CA LYS A 372 -32.17 -4.99 26.42
C LYS A 372 -32.09 -5.32 27.91
N LEU A 373 -32.30 -4.32 28.79
CA LEU A 373 -32.30 -4.54 30.23
C LEU A 373 -33.55 -5.31 30.70
N MET A 374 -34.71 -5.04 30.10
CA MET A 374 -35.95 -5.77 30.38
C MET A 374 -35.85 -7.25 30.00
N ASP A 375 -35.09 -7.61 28.95
CA ASP A 375 -34.85 -9.02 28.62
C ASP A 375 -34.05 -9.74 29.72
N TYR A 376 -33.07 -9.07 30.34
CA TYR A 376 -32.37 -9.62 31.51
C TYR A 376 -33.29 -9.74 32.73
N VAL A 377 -34.20 -8.78 32.94
CA VAL A 377 -35.20 -8.84 34.04
C VAL A 377 -36.11 -10.06 33.85
N LYS A 378 -36.67 -10.25 32.64
CA LYS A 378 -37.51 -11.41 32.32
C LYS A 378 -36.78 -12.73 32.54
N LYS A 379 -35.53 -12.81 32.07
CA LYS A 379 -34.69 -14.00 32.24
C LYS A 379 -34.46 -14.31 33.72
N ARG A 380 -34.07 -13.31 34.51
CA ARG A 380 -33.81 -13.51 35.95
C ARG A 380 -35.09 -13.84 36.73
N ARG A 381 -36.22 -13.22 36.36
CA ARG A 381 -37.54 -13.50 36.97
C ARG A 381 -37.92 -14.98 36.81
N PHE A 382 -37.75 -15.51 35.61
CA PHE A 382 -37.96 -16.93 35.32
C PHE A 382 -37.03 -17.84 36.13
N GLU A 383 -35.74 -17.49 36.24
CA GLU A 383 -34.78 -18.25 37.06
C GLU A 383 -35.20 -18.30 38.55
N LEU A 384 -35.64 -17.17 39.11
CA LEU A 384 -36.05 -17.07 40.51
C LEU A 384 -37.38 -17.81 40.77
N GLU A 385 -38.36 -17.72 39.87
CA GLU A 385 -39.64 -18.43 39.99
C GLU A 385 -39.48 -19.96 39.95
N ASN A 386 -38.54 -20.46 39.13
CA ASN A 386 -38.24 -21.89 39.07
C ASN A 386 -37.44 -22.38 40.30
N GLN A 387 -36.52 -21.57 40.82
CA GLN A 387 -35.77 -21.90 42.06
C GLN A 387 -36.69 -21.95 43.29
N VAL A 388 -37.70 -21.08 43.37
CA VAL A 388 -38.72 -21.13 44.43
C VAL A 388 -39.59 -22.39 44.33
N SER A 389 -39.82 -22.88 43.11
CA SER A 389 -40.62 -24.09 42.87
C SER A 389 -39.87 -25.38 43.25
N GLU A 390 -38.55 -25.42 43.06
CA GLU A 390 -37.69 -26.55 43.47
C GLU A 390 -37.44 -26.59 44.99
N ALA A 391 -37.43 -25.43 45.67
CA ALA A 391 -37.24 -25.37 47.13
C ALA A 391 -38.52 -25.68 47.95
N ALA A 392 -39.68 -25.78 47.28
CA ALA A 392 -40.99 -26.04 47.91
C ALA A 392 -41.48 -27.50 47.74
N GLN A 393 -40.69 -28.36 47.08
CA GLN A 393 -40.85 -29.83 47.07
C GLN A 393 -39.88 -30.47 48.06
#